data_AF-A0A957FMN0-F1
#
_entry.id   AF-A0A957FMN0-F1
#
_cell.length_a   1.000
_cell.length_b   1.000
_cell.length_c   1.000
_cell.angle_alpha   90.00
_cell.angle_beta   90.00
_cell.angle_gamma   90.00
#
_symmetry.space_group_name_H-M   'P 1'
#
loop_
_entity.id
_entity.type
_entity.pdbx_description
1 polymer ?
#
loop_
_entity_poly.entity_id
_entity_poly.type
_entity_poly.pdbx_seq_one_letter_code
_entity_poly.pdbx_strand_id
1 'polypeptide(L)'
;MRLSWNPLYRVHLVPAEGVFLLADSAPSPILLDDARVVALAPLLADGDHTAAQLATHSTLKSISPAEIYFTLNWLREKQYIIELADPATQKERISYPTAVNTTHIHLTAVDNSLTLPPTAGLHIVPDDQPAPLRLVLTSDEQDPALAEINQRQLASGQAWLLARPTGQALAAFFAPPASACWACVAERWRNLRPTRTYLDENWPGTRLVLAHAPAIHPNTAVWLADLLAQVVAEGEQHGRVWLGHAPAEPYPITKRPQCPVCGDPSHMRRQQSAPPQLTDLPSATEMTASPSGQRRVPTAEMLARLAPHMNPVTGLVRAVQPTLRGALWAATTQHNVALPHADWRSLRKLVRGRAGGKGRTAEQATLSAVAETIERYTAVWQGDEPVTHARLGDLPNMHHPHELLLFSAAQYAGREAWNRTAPPFNFVPEPFDPAQKIGWSAVWSVLTGEQHWVPTALLYYGYAQKMGATFGRADSNGCAAGSSPAEAFVQGFMEVVERDAVALWWYNRVLRPAVAWETWGDAGMAQAIEQLWREEGREVWF
;
A
#
# COMPACT_ATOMS: atom_id res chain seq x y z
N MET A 1 18.34 33.48 11.49
CA MET A 1 18.29 32.38 10.51
C MET A 1 16.86 32.23 10.03
N ARG A 2 16.68 31.94 8.74
CA ARG A 2 15.35 31.70 8.17
C ARG A 2 14.90 30.28 8.51
N LEU A 3 13.60 30.07 8.64
CA LEU A 3 13.02 28.78 9.03
C LEU A 3 12.27 28.18 7.86
N SER A 4 12.42 26.88 7.66
CA SER A 4 11.69 26.12 6.65
C SER A 4 11.27 24.77 7.19
N TRP A 5 10.25 24.17 6.58
CA TRP A 5 9.95 22.76 6.80
C TRP A 5 11.20 21.89 6.55
N ASN A 6 11.38 20.84 7.36
CA ASN A 6 12.48 19.93 7.15
C ASN A 6 12.26 19.18 5.81
N PRO A 7 13.22 19.23 4.86
CA PRO A 7 13.07 18.62 3.53
C PRO A 7 12.95 17.09 3.55
N LEU A 8 13.15 16.44 4.71
CA LEU A 8 12.83 15.02 4.91
C LEU A 8 11.32 14.73 4.85
N TYR A 9 10.46 15.75 5.01
CA TYR A 9 9.01 15.59 4.99
C TYR A 9 8.39 16.26 3.76
N ARG A 10 7.42 15.58 3.16
CA ARG A 10 6.41 16.19 2.31
C ARG A 10 5.30 16.71 3.21
N VAL A 11 5.04 18.02 3.15
CA VAL A 11 4.07 18.67 4.02
C VAL A 11 2.77 18.90 3.24
N HIS A 12 1.66 18.39 3.79
CA HIS A 12 0.32 18.56 3.22
C HIS A 12 -0.56 19.31 4.21
N LEU A 13 -1.05 20.48 3.81
CA LEU A 13 -1.92 21.31 4.62
C LEU A 13 -3.39 21.01 4.31
N VAL A 14 -4.10 20.40 5.27
CA VAL A 14 -5.54 20.12 5.18
C VAL A 14 -6.26 20.99 6.20
N PRO A 15 -6.85 22.14 5.82
CA PRO A 15 -7.36 23.11 6.80
C PRO A 15 -8.37 22.55 7.83
N ALA A 16 -9.14 21.53 7.45
CA ALA A 16 -10.14 20.90 8.32
C ALA A 16 -9.55 19.83 9.27
N GLU A 17 -8.35 19.32 9.00
CA GLU A 17 -7.75 18.19 9.75
C GLU A 17 -6.40 18.52 10.39
N GLY A 18 -5.59 19.39 9.78
CA GLY A 18 -4.26 19.77 10.27
C GLY A 18 -3.17 19.77 9.20
N VAL A 19 -1.92 19.61 9.64
CA VAL A 19 -0.75 19.49 8.78
C VAL A 19 -0.21 18.07 8.82
N PHE A 20 -0.21 17.39 7.67
CA PHE A 20 0.37 16.06 7.52
C PHE A 20 1.83 16.17 7.10
N LEU A 21 2.73 15.54 7.85
CA LEU A 21 4.12 15.34 7.48
C LEU A 21 4.32 13.89 7.03
N LEU A 22 4.65 13.70 5.76
CA LEU A 22 4.89 12.41 5.16
C LEU A 22 6.38 12.26 4.86
N ALA A 23 7.07 11.37 5.58
CA ALA A 23 8.44 10.99 5.23
C ALA A 23 8.43 9.72 4.38
N ASP A 24 9.30 9.66 3.36
CA ASP A 24 9.46 8.46 2.52
C ASP A 24 9.90 7.23 3.34
N SER A 25 10.71 7.43 4.37
CA SER A 25 11.26 6.38 5.23
C SER A 25 10.33 5.97 6.38
N ALA A 26 9.36 6.80 6.78
CA ALA A 26 8.50 6.52 7.93
C ALA A 26 7.28 5.67 7.52
N PRO A 27 6.91 4.64 8.30
CA PRO A 27 5.73 3.82 8.02
C PRO A 27 4.42 4.53 8.37
N SER A 28 4.45 5.58 9.21
CA SER A 28 3.25 6.29 9.65
C SER A 28 3.38 7.79 9.42
N PRO A 29 2.33 8.45 8.91
CA PRO A 29 2.30 9.90 8.79
C PRO A 29 2.23 10.55 10.17
N ILE A 30 2.75 11.78 10.25
CA ILE A 30 2.59 12.62 11.43
C ILE A 30 1.50 13.62 11.11
N LEU A 31 0.41 13.62 11.88
CA LEU A 31 -0.61 14.67 11.81
C LEU A 31 -0.36 15.67 12.95
N LEU A 32 -0.24 16.94 12.58
CA LEU A 32 -0.18 18.07 13.50
C LEU A 32 -1.53 18.79 13.45
N ASP A 33 -2.43 18.47 14.39
CA ASP A 33 -3.81 18.97 14.47
C ASP A 33 -3.96 20.25 15.29
N ASP A 34 -2.92 21.10 15.27
CA ASP A 34 -2.87 22.36 16.01
C ASP A 34 -3.13 23.55 15.09
N ALA A 35 -4.11 24.39 15.42
CA ALA A 35 -4.49 25.56 14.63
C ALA A 35 -3.32 26.55 14.41
N ARG A 36 -2.35 26.61 15.33
CA ARG A 36 -1.16 27.46 15.21
C ARG A 36 -0.21 26.92 14.15
N VAL A 37 -0.04 25.60 14.11
CA VAL A 37 0.78 24.92 13.10
C VAL A 37 0.15 25.07 11.71
N VAL A 38 -1.18 24.90 11.62
CA VAL A 38 -1.94 25.14 10.38
C VAL A 38 -1.72 26.56 9.85
N ALA A 39 -1.74 27.57 10.73
CA ALA A 39 -1.52 28.96 10.34
C ALA A 39 -0.06 29.25 9.92
N LEU A 40 0.91 28.62 10.57
CA LEU A 40 2.34 28.77 10.27
C LEU A 40 2.76 28.03 8.98
N ALA A 41 2.07 26.96 8.60
CA ALA A 41 2.51 26.06 7.54
C ALA A 41 2.81 26.72 6.18
N PRO A 42 1.97 27.64 5.66
CA PRO A 42 2.26 28.33 4.40
C PRO A 42 3.49 29.22 4.46
N LEU A 43 3.80 29.79 5.63
CA LEU A 43 4.91 30.74 5.82
C LEU A 43 6.26 30.04 6.07
N LEU A 44 6.21 28.75 6.38
CA LEU A 44 7.37 27.87 6.51
C LEU A 44 7.70 27.16 5.18
N ALA A 45 6.83 27.30 4.16
CA ALA A 45 6.99 26.72 2.84
C ALA A 45 8.14 27.35 2.05
N ASP A 46 8.15 28.68 2.04
CA ASP A 46 9.05 29.50 1.24
C ASP A 46 10.45 29.61 1.85
N GLY A 47 10.61 29.29 3.14
CA GLY A 47 11.89 29.39 3.82
C GLY A 47 12.39 30.84 3.93
N ASP A 48 11.53 31.84 3.75
CA ASP A 48 11.93 33.24 3.65
C ASP A 48 11.81 34.00 4.97
N HIS A 49 11.16 33.39 5.96
CA HIS A 49 10.83 34.05 7.21
C HIS A 49 11.73 33.60 8.36
N THR A 50 12.21 34.57 9.14
CA THR A 50 12.82 34.33 10.46
C THR A 50 11.73 34.18 11.53
N ALA A 51 12.06 33.61 12.69
CA ALA A 51 11.14 33.49 13.82
C ALA A 51 10.52 34.85 14.23
N ALA A 52 11.31 35.93 14.21
CA ALA A 52 10.83 37.28 14.55
C ALA A 52 9.86 37.85 13.49
N GLN A 53 10.10 37.57 12.21
CA GLN A 53 9.19 37.97 11.13
C GLN A 53 7.88 37.17 11.21
N LEU A 54 7.93 35.87 11.51
CA LEU A 54 6.74 35.06 11.75
C LEU A 54 5.94 35.59 12.96
N ALA A 55 6.60 35.92 14.06
CA ALA A 55 5.96 36.43 15.28
C ALA A 55 5.21 37.76 15.09
N THR A 56 5.51 38.50 14.01
CA THR A 56 4.87 39.79 13.67
C THR A 56 4.10 39.75 12.35
N HIS A 57 3.96 38.56 11.74
CA HIS A 57 3.39 38.40 10.41
C HIS A 57 1.89 38.78 10.39
N SER A 58 1.47 39.51 9.36
CA SER A 58 0.13 40.09 9.29
C SER A 58 -1.00 39.06 9.24
N THR A 59 -0.72 37.85 8.76
CA THR A 59 -1.66 36.72 8.70
C THR A 59 -1.78 35.94 10.00
N LEU A 60 -0.89 36.18 10.99
CA LEU A 60 -0.86 35.46 12.27
C LEU A 60 -1.36 36.30 13.46
N LYS A 61 -2.03 37.43 13.21
CA LYS A 61 -2.48 38.38 14.25
C LYS A 61 -3.37 37.78 15.34
N SER A 62 -4.02 36.65 15.06
CA SER A 62 -4.86 35.93 16.03
C SER A 62 -4.08 35.04 17.00
N ILE A 63 -2.76 34.92 16.84
CA ILE A 63 -1.88 34.09 17.66
C ILE A 63 -0.86 35.03 18.32
N SER A 64 -0.65 34.91 19.64
CA SER A 64 0.32 35.77 20.32
C SER A 64 1.76 35.45 19.89
N PRO A 65 2.68 36.43 19.90
CA PRO A 65 4.09 36.19 19.60
C PRO A 65 4.71 35.08 20.46
N ALA A 66 4.34 35.00 21.75
CA ALA A 66 4.81 33.97 22.67
C ALA A 66 4.38 32.55 22.23
N GLU A 67 3.14 32.39 21.78
CA GLU A 67 2.64 31.12 21.25
C GLU A 67 3.31 30.74 19.94
N ILE A 68 3.63 31.72 19.08
CA ILE A 68 4.39 31.48 17.85
C ILE A 68 5.79 30.96 18.18
N TYR A 69 6.53 31.62 19.08
CA TYR A 69 7.86 31.16 19.50
C TYR A 69 7.82 29.78 20.15
N PHE A 70 6.85 29.52 21.03
CA PHE A 70 6.67 28.21 21.64
C PHE A 70 6.43 27.13 20.59
N THR A 71 5.54 27.39 19.63
CA THR A 71 5.21 26.43 18.56
C THR A 71 6.42 26.17 17.67
N LEU A 72 7.17 27.21 17.27
CA LEU A 72 8.37 27.06 16.46
C LEU A 72 9.47 26.27 17.19
N ASN A 73 9.69 26.52 18.49
CA ASN A 73 10.64 25.76 19.28
C ASN A 73 10.25 24.28 19.38
N TRP A 74 8.96 24.01 19.63
CA TRP A 74 8.46 22.63 19.65
C TRP A 74 8.65 21.92 18.31
N LEU A 75 8.35 22.58 17.18
CA LEU A 75 8.58 22.04 15.84
C LEU A 75 10.07 21.77 15.57
N ARG A 76 10.97 22.62 16.07
CA ARG A 76 12.43 22.43 15.97
C ARG A 76 12.93 21.26 16.81
N GLU A 77 12.49 21.15 18.06
CA GLU A 77 12.87 20.05 18.96
C GLU A 77 12.47 18.68 18.38
N LYS A 78 11.32 18.63 17.68
CA LYS A 78 10.86 17.45 16.95
C LYS A 78 11.50 17.27 15.58
N GLN A 79 12.39 18.18 15.18
CA GLN A 79 13.07 18.21 13.88
C GLN A 79 12.11 18.26 12.68
N TYR A 80 10.92 18.84 12.86
CA TYR A 80 9.95 19.03 11.77
C TYR A 80 10.26 20.26 10.92
N ILE A 81 10.96 21.24 11.49
CA ILE A 81 11.48 22.42 10.77
C ILE A 81 12.99 22.56 11.00
N ILE A 82 13.67 23.21 10.09
CA ILE A 82 15.11 23.47 10.14
C ILE A 82 15.41 24.97 10.03
N GLU A 83 16.59 25.37 10.48
CA GLU A 83 17.17 26.67 10.19
C GLU A 83 17.98 26.59 8.89
N LEU A 84 17.64 27.43 7.92
CA LEU A 84 18.40 27.56 6.69
C LEU A 84 19.65 28.40 6.95
N ALA A 85 20.80 27.88 6.52
CA ALA A 85 22.04 28.64 6.45
C ALA A 85 21.92 29.77 5.41
N ASP A 86 22.70 30.83 5.58
CA ASP A 86 22.71 31.98 4.67
C ASP A 86 23.19 31.51 3.26
N PRO A 87 22.45 31.75 2.16
CA PRO A 87 22.82 31.28 0.83
C PRO A 87 24.22 31.73 0.37
N ALA A 88 24.77 32.77 1.00
CA ALA A 88 26.13 33.26 0.74
C ALA A 88 27.25 32.28 1.15
N THR A 89 27.02 31.33 2.06
CA THR A 89 28.05 30.40 2.56
C THR A 89 28.11 29.05 1.83
N GLN A 90 27.17 28.76 0.92
CA GLN A 90 27.12 27.49 0.18
C GLN A 90 27.79 27.57 -1.21
N LYS A 91 28.95 28.22 -1.30
CA LYS A 91 29.85 28.10 -2.46
C LYS A 91 30.85 26.97 -2.24
N GLU A 92 30.37 25.74 -2.11
CA GLU A 92 31.27 24.60 -2.33
C GLU A 92 31.43 24.40 -3.83
N ARG A 93 32.65 24.69 -4.33
CA ARG A 93 33.09 24.29 -5.67
C ARG A 93 33.20 22.77 -5.68
N ILE A 94 32.11 22.10 -6.00
CA ILE A 94 32.09 20.66 -6.23
C ILE A 94 32.53 20.42 -7.68
N SER A 95 33.59 19.65 -7.85
CA SER A 95 34.04 19.18 -9.15
C SER A 95 33.12 18.04 -9.58
N TYR A 96 32.40 18.23 -10.69
CA TYR A 96 31.65 17.16 -11.32
C TYR A 96 32.63 16.15 -11.92
N PRO A 97 32.45 14.83 -11.74
CA PRO A 97 33.25 13.86 -12.46
C PRO A 97 33.05 14.06 -13.97
N THR A 98 34.16 14.09 -14.71
CA THR A 98 34.13 14.13 -16.17
C THR A 98 33.67 12.77 -16.69
N ALA A 99 32.38 12.64 -16.99
CA ALA A 99 31.88 11.50 -17.75
C ALA A 99 32.57 11.47 -19.13
N VAL A 100 33.08 10.30 -19.50
CA VAL A 100 33.89 10.08 -20.72
C VAL A 100 33.01 10.03 -21.99
N ASN A 101 31.69 9.87 -21.84
CA ASN A 101 30.74 9.77 -22.94
C ASN A 101 29.67 10.87 -22.89
N THR A 102 29.49 11.57 -24.00
CA THR A 102 28.38 12.51 -24.21
C THR A 102 27.09 11.78 -24.52
N THR A 103 26.08 11.94 -23.67
CA THR A 103 24.75 11.37 -23.85
C THR A 103 23.76 12.47 -24.22
N HIS A 104 23.07 12.32 -25.34
CA HIS A 104 21.99 13.22 -25.77
C HIS A 104 20.66 12.76 -25.17
N ILE A 105 19.90 13.65 -24.55
CA ILE A 105 18.61 13.32 -23.92
C ILE A 105 17.55 14.39 -24.22
N HIS A 106 16.28 14.01 -24.20
CA HIS A 106 15.19 14.98 -24.04
C HIS A 106 14.98 15.27 -22.55
N LEU A 107 14.55 16.49 -22.21
CA LEU A 107 14.23 16.87 -20.84
C LEU A 107 12.79 17.39 -20.75
N THR A 108 12.05 16.92 -19.75
CA THR A 108 10.75 17.47 -19.38
C THR A 108 10.70 17.69 -17.89
N ALA A 109 10.41 18.91 -17.44
CA ALA A 109 10.15 19.20 -16.04
C ALA A 109 8.65 19.33 -15.84
N VAL A 110 8.07 18.48 -14.97
CA VAL A 110 6.68 18.61 -14.51
C VAL A 110 6.57 19.80 -13.55
N ASP A 111 7.62 20.01 -12.75
CA ASP A 111 7.76 21.13 -11.84
C ASP A 111 8.86 22.07 -12.35
N ASN A 112 8.47 23.27 -12.80
CA ASN A 112 9.39 24.27 -13.37
C ASN A 112 10.42 24.80 -12.35
N SER A 113 10.22 24.56 -11.04
CA SER A 113 11.21 24.92 -10.03
C SER A 113 12.42 23.97 -10.02
N LEU A 114 12.31 22.78 -10.63
CA LEU A 114 13.39 21.80 -10.71
C LEU A 114 14.26 22.04 -11.94
N THR A 115 15.47 22.51 -11.71
CA THR A 115 16.50 22.66 -12.74
C THR A 115 17.65 21.69 -12.51
N LEU A 116 18.01 20.92 -13.54
CA LEU A 116 19.26 20.16 -13.55
C LEU A 116 20.44 21.13 -13.58
N PRO A 117 21.41 21.02 -12.65
CA PRO A 117 22.65 21.76 -12.78
C PRO A 117 23.43 21.27 -14.01
N PRO A 118 24.35 22.08 -14.56
CA PRO A 118 25.23 21.65 -15.64
C PRO A 118 26.07 20.45 -15.21
N THR A 119 25.73 19.27 -15.71
CA THR A 119 26.43 18.01 -15.46
C THR A 119 27.31 17.67 -16.66
N ALA A 120 28.59 17.38 -16.41
CA ALA A 120 29.51 16.97 -17.47
C ALA A 120 28.99 15.69 -18.16
N GLY A 121 28.86 15.71 -19.48
CA GLY A 121 28.48 14.54 -20.30
C GLY A 121 26.99 14.38 -20.61
N LEU A 122 26.08 15.21 -20.09
CA LEU A 122 24.66 15.23 -20.50
C LEU A 122 24.37 16.44 -21.40
N HIS A 123 23.86 16.18 -22.60
CA HIS A 123 23.44 17.20 -23.55
C HIS A 123 21.93 17.12 -23.76
N ILE A 124 21.21 18.17 -23.35
CA ILE A 124 19.79 18.29 -23.61
C ILE A 124 19.63 18.74 -25.06
N VAL A 125 19.00 17.90 -25.88
CA VAL A 125 18.69 18.22 -27.28
C VAL A 125 17.22 18.62 -27.41
N PRO A 126 16.85 19.45 -28.40
CA PRO A 126 15.45 19.77 -28.63
C PRO A 126 14.64 18.54 -29.08
N ASP A 127 13.33 18.56 -28.84
CA ASP A 127 12.43 17.41 -29.08
C ASP A 127 12.34 16.97 -30.56
N ASP A 128 12.76 17.82 -31.50
CA ASP A 128 12.84 17.52 -32.94
C ASP A 128 14.09 16.72 -33.33
N GLN A 129 15.08 16.63 -32.44
CA GLN A 129 16.28 15.82 -32.63
C GLN A 129 16.12 14.45 -31.97
N PRO A 130 16.68 13.38 -32.57
CA PRO A 130 16.59 12.04 -31.98
C PRO A 130 17.39 11.98 -30.68
N ALA A 131 16.79 11.43 -29.63
CA ALA A 131 17.43 11.12 -28.37
C ALA A 131 17.04 9.72 -27.89
N PRO A 132 17.99 8.89 -27.40
CA PRO A 132 17.73 7.54 -26.94
C PRO A 132 16.74 7.46 -25.76
N LEU A 133 16.64 8.52 -24.96
CA LEU A 133 15.72 8.58 -23.81
C LEU A 133 15.26 9.99 -23.49
N ARG A 134 14.15 10.07 -22.75
CA ARG A 134 13.65 11.30 -22.11
C ARG A 134 13.83 11.24 -20.59
N LEU A 135 14.44 12.27 -20.02
CA LEU A 135 14.48 12.50 -18.58
C LEU A 135 13.27 13.35 -18.17
N VAL A 136 12.52 12.89 -17.18
CA VAL A 136 11.35 13.57 -16.65
C VAL A 136 11.60 13.92 -15.19
N LEU A 137 11.76 15.21 -14.89
CA LEU A 137 11.89 15.70 -13.52
C LEU A 137 10.51 15.97 -12.93
N THR A 138 10.29 15.48 -11.71
CA THR A 138 9.09 15.79 -10.94
C THR A 138 9.43 16.04 -9.49
N SER A 139 8.60 16.80 -8.80
CA SER A 139 8.66 16.92 -7.35
C SER A 139 7.76 15.89 -6.64
N ASP A 140 6.86 15.25 -7.39
CA ASP A 140 5.98 14.15 -6.96
C ASP A 140 5.90 13.06 -8.04
N GLU A 141 6.34 11.85 -7.73
CA GLU A 141 6.32 10.69 -8.63
C GLU A 141 4.92 10.13 -8.92
N GLN A 142 3.90 10.64 -8.22
CA GLN A 142 2.48 10.34 -8.44
C GLN A 142 1.71 11.54 -9.01
N ASP A 143 2.40 12.57 -9.50
CA ASP A 143 1.77 13.73 -10.15
C ASP A 143 0.86 13.27 -11.32
N PRO A 144 -0.42 13.71 -11.38
CA PRO A 144 -1.33 13.37 -12.46
C PRO A 144 -0.81 13.69 -13.87
N ALA A 145 0.02 14.72 -14.05
CA ALA A 145 0.61 15.08 -15.34
C ALA A 145 1.53 13.98 -15.90
N LEU A 146 2.06 13.10 -15.05
CA LEU A 146 2.86 11.95 -15.47
C LEU A 146 2.04 10.93 -16.27
N ALA A 147 0.71 10.90 -16.10
CA ALA A 147 -0.15 10.02 -16.88
C ALA A 147 -0.11 10.37 -18.38
N GLU A 148 -0.15 11.66 -18.72
CA GLU A 148 -0.07 12.15 -20.10
C GLU A 148 1.32 11.94 -20.70
N ILE A 149 2.38 12.15 -19.91
CA ILE A 149 3.75 11.85 -20.33
C ILE A 149 3.90 10.36 -20.63
N ASN A 150 3.40 9.50 -19.75
CA ASN A 150 3.44 8.05 -19.94
C ASN A 150 2.71 7.62 -21.22
N GLN A 151 1.55 8.20 -21.52
CA GLN A 151 0.81 7.94 -22.77
C GLN A 151 1.61 8.36 -24.01
N ARG A 152 2.24 9.53 -24.00
CA ARG A 152 3.09 10.01 -25.10
C ARG A 152 4.28 9.07 -25.34
N GLN A 153 4.94 8.62 -24.27
CA GLN A 153 6.10 7.71 -24.39
C GLN A 153 5.70 6.30 -24.83
N LEU A 154 4.51 5.83 -24.45
CA LEU A 154 3.93 4.60 -24.99
C LEU A 154 3.65 4.71 -26.49
N ALA A 155 3.11 5.84 -26.94
CA ALA A 155 2.79 6.06 -28.35
C ALA A 155 4.04 6.23 -29.23
N SER A 156 5.09 6.89 -28.70
CA SER A 156 6.36 7.10 -29.42
C SER A 156 7.31 5.89 -29.34
N GLY A 157 7.12 5.00 -28.36
CA GLY A 157 8.06 3.92 -28.04
C GLY A 157 9.36 4.42 -27.41
N GLN A 158 9.46 5.70 -27.06
CA GLN A 158 10.67 6.28 -26.49
C GLN A 158 10.81 5.91 -25.01
N ALA A 159 11.96 5.33 -24.65
CA ALA A 159 12.30 5.06 -23.26
C ALA A 159 12.42 6.37 -22.46
N TRP A 160 12.13 6.31 -21.16
CA TRP A 160 12.20 7.48 -20.30
C TRP A 160 12.54 7.14 -18.86
N LEU A 161 13.28 8.05 -18.23
CA LEU A 161 13.65 8.00 -16.83
C LEU A 161 12.86 9.07 -16.08
N LEU A 162 11.96 8.66 -15.19
CA LEU A 162 11.35 9.56 -14.20
C LEU A 162 12.34 9.78 -13.06
N ALA A 163 12.55 11.02 -12.64
CA ALA A 163 13.41 11.37 -11.51
C ALA A 163 12.70 12.35 -10.58
N ARG A 164 12.60 11.98 -9.30
CA ARG A 164 12.26 12.87 -8.20
C ARG A 164 13.53 13.19 -7.41
N PRO A 165 14.13 14.38 -7.57
CA PRO A 165 15.41 14.72 -6.95
C PRO A 165 15.29 15.29 -5.53
N THR A 166 14.07 15.55 -5.05
CA THR A 166 13.78 16.08 -3.71
C THR A 166 13.59 14.96 -2.70
N GLY A 167 13.65 15.26 -1.39
CA GLY A 167 13.46 14.29 -0.32
C GLY A 167 14.45 13.12 -0.40
N GLN A 168 13.98 11.89 -0.19
CA GLN A 168 14.75 10.71 -0.61
C GLN A 168 14.65 10.60 -2.12
N ALA A 169 15.73 10.94 -2.84
CA ALA A 169 15.71 10.94 -4.29
C ALA A 169 15.29 9.57 -4.85
N LEU A 170 14.53 9.57 -5.94
CA LEU A 170 14.00 8.38 -6.59
C LEU A 170 14.13 8.52 -8.10
N ALA A 171 14.49 7.43 -8.77
CA ALA A 171 14.46 7.36 -10.23
C ALA A 171 13.78 6.06 -10.68
N ALA A 172 12.95 6.11 -11.73
CA ALA A 172 12.26 4.96 -12.29
C ALA A 172 12.41 4.93 -13.80
N PHE A 173 12.93 3.81 -14.32
CA PHE A 173 13.21 3.66 -15.76
C PHE A 173 12.15 2.81 -16.45
N PHE A 174 11.60 3.36 -17.53
CA PHE A 174 10.56 2.75 -18.34
C PHE A 174 11.02 2.67 -19.80
N ALA A 175 10.90 1.49 -20.41
CA ALA A 175 11.00 1.33 -21.86
C ALA A 175 9.81 0.53 -22.39
N PRO A 176 8.69 1.21 -22.63
CA PRO A 176 7.56 0.58 -23.27
C PRO A 176 7.88 0.19 -24.73
N PRO A 177 7.27 -0.87 -25.28
CA PRO A 177 6.35 -1.80 -24.61
C PRO A 177 7.05 -2.92 -23.82
N ALA A 178 8.40 -2.96 -23.85
CA ALA A 178 9.20 -4.04 -23.27
C ALA A 178 9.11 -4.13 -21.74
N SER A 179 8.87 -3.01 -21.05
CA SER A 179 8.74 -2.96 -19.60
C SER A 179 7.32 -2.63 -19.11
N ALA A 180 7.17 -2.62 -17.79
CA ALA A 180 6.06 -1.93 -17.13
C ALA A 180 6.02 -0.45 -17.52
N CYS A 181 4.82 0.14 -17.58
CA CYS A 181 4.66 1.59 -17.74
C CYS A 181 4.53 2.29 -16.37
N TRP A 182 4.49 3.62 -16.34
CA TRP A 182 4.32 4.38 -15.10
C TRP A 182 3.04 3.99 -14.35
N ALA A 183 1.93 3.73 -15.05
CA ALA A 183 0.68 3.33 -14.41
C ALA A 183 0.77 1.97 -13.67
N CYS A 184 1.72 1.11 -14.04
CA CYS A 184 1.98 -0.13 -13.29
C CYS A 184 2.61 0.15 -11.92
N VAL A 185 3.60 1.04 -11.85
CA VAL A 185 4.29 1.36 -10.59
C VAL A 185 3.49 2.33 -9.73
N ALA A 186 2.78 3.28 -10.34
CA ALA A 186 1.91 4.23 -9.64
C ALA A 186 0.82 3.49 -8.85
N GLU A 187 0.28 2.39 -9.39
CA GLU A 187 -0.66 1.55 -8.65
C GLU A 187 -0.04 0.93 -7.39
N ARG A 188 1.21 0.42 -7.48
CA ARG A 188 1.95 -0.10 -6.31
C ARG A 188 2.20 0.99 -5.27
N TRP A 189 2.59 2.19 -5.70
CA TRP A 189 2.84 3.30 -4.80
C TRP A 189 1.59 3.75 -4.02
N ARG A 190 0.41 3.76 -4.65
CA ARG A 190 -0.85 4.07 -3.94
C ARG A 190 -1.12 3.11 -2.79
N ASN A 191 -0.85 1.81 -3.00
CA ASN A 191 -1.04 0.80 -1.94
C ASN A 191 0.02 0.89 -0.83
N LEU A 192 1.24 1.25 -1.17
CA LEU A 192 2.33 1.45 -0.19
C LEU A 192 2.19 2.78 0.59
N ARG A 193 1.33 3.69 0.14
CA ARG A 193 1.18 5.04 0.69
C ARG A 193 -0.29 5.35 1.00
N PRO A 194 -0.95 4.57 1.88
CA PRO A 194 -2.38 4.71 2.16
C PRO A 194 -2.76 6.11 2.67
N THR A 195 -1.84 6.80 3.36
CA THR A 195 -2.08 8.20 3.77
C THR A 195 -2.09 9.15 2.58
N ARG A 196 -1.19 8.97 1.62
CA ARG A 196 -1.21 9.80 0.42
C ARG A 196 -2.50 9.56 -0.37
N THR A 197 -2.87 8.30 -0.55
CA THR A 197 -4.13 7.92 -1.20
C THR A 197 -5.35 8.54 -0.50
N TYR A 198 -5.41 8.49 0.83
CA TYR A 198 -6.47 9.16 1.60
C TYR A 198 -6.56 10.67 1.32
N LEU A 199 -5.40 11.35 1.30
CA LEU A 199 -5.34 12.79 1.00
C LEU A 199 -5.79 13.09 -0.42
N ASP A 200 -5.35 12.30 -1.40
CA ASP A 200 -5.74 12.48 -2.80
C ASP A 200 -7.25 12.25 -3.02
N GLU A 201 -7.84 11.27 -2.33
CA GLU A 201 -9.27 10.92 -2.45
C GLU A 201 -10.21 11.89 -1.71
N ASN A 202 -9.85 12.31 -0.50
CA ASN A 202 -10.73 13.13 0.35
C ASN A 202 -10.46 14.63 0.22
N TRP A 203 -9.26 14.99 -0.22
CA TRP A 203 -8.79 16.37 -0.29
C TRP A 203 -8.03 16.64 -1.61
N PRO A 204 -8.70 16.45 -2.77
CA PRO A 204 -8.06 16.68 -4.06
C PRO A 204 -7.58 18.14 -4.18
N GLY A 205 -6.33 18.32 -4.60
CA GLY A 205 -5.72 19.65 -4.69
C GLY A 205 -5.13 20.18 -3.37
N THR A 206 -5.04 19.35 -2.32
CA THR A 206 -4.25 19.68 -1.13
C THR A 206 -2.86 20.13 -1.56
N ARG A 207 -2.49 21.37 -1.23
CA ARG A 207 -1.22 21.96 -1.63
C ARG A 207 -0.09 21.16 -1.00
N LEU A 208 0.66 20.43 -1.82
CA LEU A 208 1.96 19.91 -1.44
C LEU A 208 2.83 21.14 -1.15
N VAL A 209 3.10 21.36 0.12
CA VAL A 209 4.03 22.38 0.58
C VAL A 209 5.38 21.69 0.67
N LEU A 210 6.10 21.62 -0.44
CA LEU A 210 7.49 21.20 -0.38
C LEU A 210 8.29 22.26 0.36
N ALA A 211 9.18 21.82 1.25
CA ALA A 211 10.24 22.67 1.76
C ALA A 211 11.03 23.24 0.58
N HIS A 212 11.29 24.54 0.60
CA HIS A 212 12.17 25.26 -0.33
C HIS A 212 13.34 24.39 -0.81
N ALA A 213 13.33 23.99 -2.10
CA ALA A 213 14.45 23.28 -2.73
C ALA A 213 14.91 24.10 -3.95
N PRO A 214 15.68 25.17 -3.73
CA PRO A 214 16.26 25.93 -4.82
C PRO A 214 17.40 25.07 -5.38
N ALA A 215 17.16 24.47 -6.55
CA ALA A 215 18.05 23.54 -7.25
C ALA A 215 18.22 22.13 -6.64
N ILE A 216 18.42 21.16 -7.54
CA ILE A 216 18.76 19.77 -7.20
C ILE A 216 20.08 19.75 -6.43
N HIS A 217 20.12 19.07 -5.28
CA HIS A 217 21.34 18.92 -4.50
C HIS A 217 22.47 18.33 -5.38
N PRO A 218 23.71 18.86 -5.35
CA PRO A 218 24.78 18.44 -6.26
C PRO A 218 25.04 16.93 -6.29
N ASN A 219 25.05 16.26 -5.12
CA ASN A 219 25.20 14.80 -5.06
C ASN A 219 24.07 14.06 -5.79
N THR A 220 22.83 14.58 -5.72
CA THR A 220 21.69 13.97 -6.41
C THR A 220 21.81 14.17 -7.92
N ALA A 221 22.33 15.31 -8.35
CA ALA A 221 22.59 15.57 -9.76
C ALA A 221 23.70 14.67 -10.33
N VAL A 222 24.80 14.47 -9.58
CA VAL A 222 25.87 13.54 -9.96
C VAL A 222 25.33 12.11 -10.04
N TRP A 223 24.63 11.65 -9.01
CA TRP A 223 24.00 10.33 -9.00
C TRP A 223 23.04 10.13 -10.18
N LEU A 224 22.22 11.13 -10.50
CA LEU A 224 21.28 11.06 -11.62
C LEU A 224 22.01 11.02 -12.97
N ALA A 225 23.12 11.76 -13.12
CA ALA A 225 23.94 11.73 -14.31
C ALA A 225 24.62 10.37 -14.52
N ASP A 226 25.18 9.80 -13.45
CA ASP A 226 25.78 8.46 -13.47
C ASP A 226 24.74 7.39 -13.81
N LEU A 227 23.56 7.47 -13.20
CA LEU A 227 22.44 6.56 -13.48
C LEU A 227 21.97 6.68 -14.94
N LEU A 228 21.87 7.90 -15.48
CA LEU A 228 21.51 8.12 -16.87
C LEU A 228 22.54 7.49 -17.81
N ALA A 229 23.83 7.70 -17.57
CA ALA A 229 24.90 7.10 -18.35
C ALA A 229 24.85 5.55 -18.29
N GLN A 230 24.59 5.00 -17.10
CA GLN A 230 24.43 3.54 -16.92
C GLN A 230 23.23 3.01 -17.71
N VAL A 231 22.06 3.66 -17.58
CA VAL A 231 20.83 3.26 -18.27
C VAL A 231 20.99 3.28 -19.80
N VAL A 232 21.69 4.29 -20.33
CA VAL A 232 22.00 4.40 -21.77
C VAL A 232 22.93 3.29 -22.24
N ALA A 233 23.96 2.99 -21.44
CA ALA A 233 25.00 2.04 -21.79
C ALA A 233 24.53 0.58 -21.69
N GLU A 234 23.76 0.25 -20.64
CA GLU A 234 23.43 -1.13 -20.31
C GLU A 234 22.17 -1.64 -20.98
N GLY A 235 21.19 -0.78 -21.32
CA GLY A 235 19.99 -1.12 -22.11
C GLY A 235 19.06 -2.24 -21.56
N GLU A 236 19.49 -3.05 -20.58
CA GLU A 236 18.76 -4.20 -20.03
C GLU A 236 18.14 -3.91 -18.65
N GLN A 237 18.41 -2.74 -18.07
CA GLN A 237 17.90 -2.33 -16.75
C GLN A 237 16.45 -1.80 -16.76
N HIS A 238 15.67 -2.12 -17.80
CA HIS A 238 14.29 -1.66 -17.93
C HIS A 238 13.40 -2.13 -16.78
N GLY A 239 12.44 -1.29 -16.36
CA GLY A 239 11.48 -1.66 -15.32
C GLY A 239 12.12 -1.74 -13.94
N ARG A 240 12.92 -0.73 -13.58
CA ARG A 240 13.68 -0.66 -12.32
C ARG A 240 13.42 0.68 -11.62
N VAL A 241 13.47 0.67 -10.29
CA VAL A 241 13.42 1.87 -9.44
C VAL A 241 14.64 1.93 -8.55
N TRP A 242 15.32 3.07 -8.54
CA TRP A 242 16.45 3.37 -7.68
C TRP A 242 16.04 4.38 -6.61
N LEU A 243 16.59 4.20 -5.41
CA LEU A 243 16.58 5.22 -4.37
C LEU A 243 17.98 5.85 -4.31
N GLY A 244 18.04 7.18 -4.24
CA GLY A 244 19.28 7.92 -4.38
C GLY A 244 20.26 7.72 -3.23
N HIS A 245 21.54 7.97 -3.53
CA HIS A 245 22.70 7.97 -2.61
C HIS A 245 23.05 6.61 -1.97
N ALA A 246 22.36 5.54 -2.29
CA ALA A 246 22.69 4.20 -1.84
C ALA A 246 23.24 3.35 -3.01
N PRO A 247 24.30 2.55 -2.81
CA PRO A 247 24.76 1.55 -3.77
C PRO A 247 23.79 0.34 -3.86
N ALA A 248 22.51 0.53 -3.53
CA ALA A 248 21.53 -0.53 -3.46
C ALA A 248 21.15 -1.01 -4.86
N GLU A 249 21.00 -2.34 -5.00
CA GLU A 249 20.42 -2.92 -6.21
C GLU A 249 19.04 -2.30 -6.49
N PRO A 250 18.72 -2.01 -7.75
CA PRO A 250 17.43 -1.42 -8.08
C PRO A 250 16.26 -2.38 -7.88
N TYR A 251 15.15 -1.83 -7.40
CA TYR A 251 13.91 -2.57 -7.18
C TYR A 251 13.22 -2.87 -8.51
N PRO A 252 12.75 -4.11 -8.72
CA PRO A 252 12.05 -4.47 -9.96
C PRO A 252 10.65 -3.84 -10.01
N ILE A 253 10.20 -3.47 -11.21
CA ILE A 253 8.81 -3.06 -11.47
C ILE A 253 8.10 -4.22 -12.16
N THR A 254 7.07 -4.77 -11.52
CA THR A 254 6.23 -5.80 -12.14
C THR A 254 5.27 -5.16 -13.14
N LYS A 255 5.37 -5.54 -14.42
CA LYS A 255 4.36 -5.21 -15.44
C LYS A 255 3.05 -5.89 -15.07
N ARG A 256 1.97 -5.12 -14.90
CA ARG A 256 0.63 -5.64 -14.57
C ARG A 256 -0.05 -6.11 -15.87
N PRO A 257 -0.37 -7.41 -16.04
CA PRO A 257 -1.07 -7.90 -17.22
C PRO A 257 -2.39 -7.17 -17.46
N GLN A 258 -3.10 -6.83 -16.38
CA GLN A 258 -4.36 -6.10 -16.39
C GLN A 258 -4.22 -4.57 -16.42
N CYS A 259 -3.01 -4.04 -16.65
CA CYS A 259 -2.82 -2.58 -16.69
C CYS A 259 -3.71 -1.95 -17.78
N PRO A 260 -4.56 -0.95 -17.47
CA PRO A 260 -5.43 -0.33 -18.46
C PRO A 260 -4.68 0.53 -19.49
N VAL A 261 -3.38 0.74 -19.28
CA VAL A 261 -2.55 1.63 -20.10
C VAL A 261 -1.56 0.86 -20.99
N CYS A 262 -0.89 -0.16 -20.47
CA CYS A 262 0.12 -0.93 -21.21
C CYS A 262 -0.11 -2.45 -21.22
N GLY A 263 -1.29 -2.89 -20.80
CA GLY A 263 -1.69 -4.29 -20.70
C GLY A 263 -3.09 -4.50 -21.28
N ASP A 264 -3.76 -5.54 -20.81
CA ASP A 264 -5.12 -5.89 -21.21
C ASP A 264 -6.12 -5.62 -20.07
N PRO A 265 -6.89 -4.51 -20.12
CA PRO A 265 -7.84 -4.16 -19.07
C PRO A 265 -8.96 -5.19 -18.87
N SER A 266 -9.17 -6.11 -19.82
CA SER A 266 -10.19 -7.16 -19.71
C SER A 266 -9.64 -8.47 -19.13
N HIS A 267 -8.36 -8.52 -18.75
CA HIS A 267 -7.71 -9.71 -18.19
C HIS A 267 -8.45 -10.27 -16.96
N MET A 268 -8.68 -9.43 -15.94
CA MET A 268 -9.37 -9.85 -14.70
C MET A 268 -10.82 -10.25 -14.99
N ARG A 269 -11.52 -9.47 -15.82
CA ARG A 269 -12.89 -9.77 -16.26
C ARG A 269 -12.99 -11.15 -16.91
N ARG A 270 -12.09 -11.51 -17.83
CA ARG A 270 -12.11 -12.82 -18.49
C ARG A 270 -11.80 -13.95 -17.50
N GLN A 271 -10.82 -13.74 -16.62
CA GLN A 271 -10.46 -14.73 -15.61
C GLN A 271 -11.64 -15.03 -14.67
N GLN A 272 -12.36 -13.98 -14.24
CA GLN A 272 -13.54 -14.07 -13.36
C GLN A 272 -14.86 -14.21 -14.14
N SER A 273 -14.84 -14.56 -15.43
CA SER A 273 -16.07 -14.94 -16.15
C SER A 273 -16.14 -16.44 -16.39
N ALA A 274 -15.12 -17.19 -15.99
CA ALA A 274 -15.04 -18.64 -16.15
C ALA A 274 -14.91 -19.31 -14.77
N PRO A 275 -15.46 -20.52 -14.59
CA PRO A 275 -15.28 -21.27 -13.35
C PRO A 275 -13.79 -21.52 -13.09
N PRO A 276 -13.33 -21.39 -11.82
CA PRO A 276 -11.95 -21.67 -11.48
C PRO A 276 -11.63 -23.13 -11.79
N GLN A 277 -10.49 -23.36 -12.44
CA GLN A 277 -9.97 -24.70 -12.67
C GLN A 277 -9.31 -25.18 -11.37
N LEU A 278 -10.04 -25.97 -10.60
CA LEU A 278 -9.55 -26.63 -9.39
C LEU A 278 -8.94 -27.99 -9.75
N THR A 279 -7.86 -27.98 -10.52
CA THR A 279 -7.11 -29.21 -10.79
C THR A 279 -6.27 -29.57 -9.56
N ASP A 280 -6.02 -30.87 -9.41
CA ASP A 280 -5.11 -31.38 -8.39
C ASP A 280 -5.50 -30.93 -6.98
N LEU A 281 -6.69 -31.28 -6.47
CA LEU A 281 -7.01 -31.05 -5.05
C LEU A 281 -6.05 -31.88 -4.15
N PRO A 282 -5.56 -31.34 -3.02
CA PRO A 282 -4.78 -32.14 -2.09
C PRO A 282 -5.63 -33.29 -1.55
N SER A 283 -5.07 -34.49 -1.53
CA SER A 283 -5.70 -35.66 -0.94
C SER A 283 -5.84 -35.49 0.58
N ALA A 284 -6.81 -36.19 1.18
CA ALA A 284 -6.98 -36.20 2.63
C ALA A 284 -5.68 -36.60 3.35
N THR A 285 -4.94 -37.57 2.80
CA THR A 285 -3.64 -38.00 3.34
C THR A 285 -2.62 -36.88 3.32
N GLU A 286 -2.48 -36.14 2.20
CA GLU A 286 -1.58 -34.98 2.12
C GLU A 286 -1.97 -33.87 3.11
N MET A 287 -3.28 -33.63 3.30
CA MET A 287 -3.78 -32.66 4.27
C MET A 287 -3.49 -33.07 5.71
N THR A 288 -3.62 -34.37 6.04
CA THR A 288 -3.39 -34.90 7.40
C THR A 288 -1.93 -35.18 7.73
N ALA A 289 -1.10 -35.49 6.71
CA ALA A 289 0.33 -35.79 6.88
C ALA A 289 1.16 -34.56 7.24
N SER A 290 0.56 -33.36 7.17
CA SER A 290 1.21 -32.13 7.61
C SER A 290 0.45 -31.40 8.72
N PRO A 291 0.72 -31.74 9.99
CA PRO A 291 0.24 -30.99 11.16
C PRO A 291 0.72 -29.53 11.20
N SER A 292 1.59 -29.13 10.26
CA SER A 292 2.22 -27.81 10.15
C SER A 292 1.83 -27.04 8.88
N GLY A 293 0.90 -27.56 8.08
CA GLY A 293 0.44 -26.89 6.85
C GLY A 293 1.47 -26.91 5.71
N GLN A 294 2.26 -27.98 5.55
CA GLN A 294 3.10 -28.16 4.36
C GLN A 294 2.23 -28.08 3.11
N ARG A 295 2.59 -27.12 2.27
CA ARG A 295 2.01 -26.91 0.96
C ARG A 295 2.77 -27.76 -0.04
N ARG A 296 2.20 -27.94 -1.22
CA ARG A 296 2.86 -28.67 -2.31
C ARG A 296 4.17 -28.03 -2.72
N VAL A 297 4.19 -26.70 -2.74
CA VAL A 297 5.41 -25.93 -2.97
C VAL A 297 6.11 -25.71 -1.64
N PRO A 298 7.39 -26.11 -1.49
CA PRO A 298 8.17 -25.84 -0.29
C PRO A 298 8.22 -24.35 0.06
N THR A 299 8.27 -24.04 1.35
CA THR A 299 8.27 -22.66 1.86
C THR A 299 9.36 -21.79 1.20
N ALA A 300 10.59 -22.30 1.12
CA ALA A 300 11.72 -21.57 0.54
C ALA A 300 11.50 -21.26 -0.95
N GLU A 301 10.92 -22.21 -1.70
CA GLU A 301 10.61 -22.02 -3.11
C GLU A 301 9.51 -20.98 -3.30
N MET A 302 8.45 -21.02 -2.49
CA MET A 302 7.38 -20.02 -2.56
C MET A 302 7.88 -18.62 -2.19
N LEU A 303 8.75 -18.49 -1.18
CA LEU A 303 9.39 -17.23 -0.83
C LEU A 303 10.25 -16.70 -1.99
N ALA A 304 10.99 -17.57 -2.69
CA ALA A 304 11.76 -17.17 -3.87
C ALA A 304 10.86 -16.65 -5.01
N ARG A 305 9.70 -17.28 -5.24
CA ARG A 305 8.70 -16.81 -6.24
C ARG A 305 8.11 -15.45 -5.86
N LEU A 306 7.92 -15.20 -4.56
CA LEU A 306 7.34 -13.95 -4.05
C LEU A 306 8.37 -12.83 -3.82
N ALA A 307 9.67 -13.14 -3.85
CA ALA A 307 10.75 -12.18 -3.57
C ALA A 307 10.64 -10.86 -4.36
N PRO A 308 10.27 -10.83 -5.65
CA PRO A 308 10.09 -9.56 -6.38
C PRO A 308 9.01 -8.65 -5.79
N HIS A 309 8.04 -9.21 -5.07
CA HIS A 309 6.96 -8.48 -4.40
C HIS A 309 7.30 -8.10 -2.96
N MET A 310 8.45 -8.50 -2.43
CA MET A 310 8.88 -8.26 -1.05
C MET A 310 9.92 -7.14 -1.01
N ASN A 311 9.48 -5.91 -1.26
CA ASN A 311 10.35 -4.75 -1.18
C ASN A 311 9.57 -3.47 -0.84
N PRO A 312 10.22 -2.44 -0.28
CA PRO A 312 9.54 -1.26 0.24
C PRO A 312 9.17 -0.20 -0.81
N VAL A 313 9.57 -0.38 -2.07
CA VAL A 313 9.43 0.66 -3.11
C VAL A 313 8.35 0.32 -4.12
N THR A 314 8.36 -0.90 -4.63
CA THR A 314 7.46 -1.38 -5.70
C THR A 314 6.71 -2.65 -5.31
N GLY A 315 7.08 -3.26 -4.18
CA GLY A 315 6.53 -4.52 -3.70
C GLY A 315 5.12 -4.42 -3.13
N LEU A 316 4.48 -5.56 -2.95
CA LEU A 316 3.25 -5.68 -2.15
C LEU A 316 3.56 -5.83 -0.67
N VAL A 317 4.75 -6.30 -0.31
CA VAL A 317 5.16 -6.51 1.09
C VAL A 317 6.38 -5.66 1.39
N ARG A 318 6.18 -4.58 2.14
CA ARG A 318 7.24 -3.61 2.46
C ARG A 318 8.37 -4.20 3.28
N ALA A 319 8.00 -4.92 4.33
CA ALA A 319 8.90 -5.57 5.26
C ALA A 319 8.13 -6.65 6.04
N VAL A 320 8.87 -7.67 6.47
CA VAL A 320 8.37 -8.75 7.31
C VAL A 320 9.36 -8.98 8.43
N GLN A 321 8.86 -9.08 9.66
CA GLN A 321 9.69 -9.31 10.82
C GLN A 321 9.23 -10.59 11.51
N PRO A 322 9.97 -11.72 11.34
CA PRO A 322 9.75 -12.90 12.15
C PRO A 322 10.20 -12.64 13.59
N THR A 323 9.51 -13.26 14.55
CA THR A 323 9.81 -13.15 15.96
C THR A 323 9.45 -14.46 16.64
N LEU A 324 10.38 -14.99 17.41
CA LEU A 324 10.17 -16.16 18.24
C LEU A 324 9.39 -15.76 19.50
N ARG A 325 8.33 -16.51 19.81
CA ARG A 325 7.46 -16.36 20.99
C ARG A 325 7.37 -17.72 21.69
N GLY A 326 8.12 -17.91 22.78
CA GLY A 326 8.37 -19.25 23.31
C GLY A 326 9.06 -20.12 22.27
N ALA A 327 8.45 -21.24 21.88
CA ALA A 327 8.94 -22.11 20.81
C ALA A 327 8.19 -21.94 19.47
N LEU A 328 7.30 -20.96 19.34
CA LEU A 328 6.51 -20.72 18.13
C LEU A 328 6.96 -19.45 17.41
N TRP A 329 7.00 -19.51 16.08
CA TRP A 329 7.34 -18.35 15.27
C TRP A 329 6.07 -17.58 14.88
N ALA A 330 6.08 -16.29 15.18
CA ALA A 330 5.16 -15.33 14.60
C ALA A 330 5.91 -14.44 13.60
N ALA A 331 5.22 -13.86 12.65
CA ALA A 331 5.74 -12.79 11.81
C ALA A 331 4.70 -11.70 11.66
N THR A 332 5.15 -10.47 11.42
CA THR A 332 4.24 -9.36 11.11
C THR A 332 4.75 -8.57 9.91
N THR A 333 3.85 -8.16 9.03
CA THR A 333 4.14 -7.18 7.99
C THR A 333 3.77 -5.77 8.43
N GLN A 334 4.35 -4.75 7.80
CA GLN A 334 4.20 -3.36 8.22
C GLN A 334 2.91 -2.66 7.73
N HIS A 335 2.05 -3.36 6.99
CA HIS A 335 0.82 -2.78 6.43
C HIS A 335 -0.26 -3.84 6.25
N ASN A 336 -1.52 -3.41 6.42
CA ASN A 336 -2.72 -4.15 6.09
C ASN A 336 -3.51 -3.26 5.13
N VAL A 337 -3.89 -3.75 3.95
CA VAL A 337 -4.61 -2.96 2.93
C VAL A 337 -6.13 -3.19 2.93
N ALA A 338 -6.63 -4.08 3.80
CA ALA A 338 -8.02 -4.55 3.77
C ALA A 338 -9.03 -3.65 4.51
N LEU A 339 -8.60 -2.66 5.31
CA LEU A 339 -9.57 -1.84 6.05
C LEU A 339 -9.99 -0.62 5.21
N PRO A 340 -11.30 -0.41 4.98
CA PRO A 340 -11.77 0.80 4.32
C PRO A 340 -11.56 2.04 5.20
N HIS A 341 -11.37 3.20 4.57
CA HIS A 341 -11.20 4.49 5.25
C HIS A 341 -12.20 5.51 4.75
N ALA A 342 -12.94 6.09 5.67
CA ALA A 342 -13.77 7.28 5.43
C ALA A 342 -13.22 8.51 6.16
N ASP A 343 -12.30 8.32 7.12
CA ASP A 343 -11.70 9.39 7.90
C ASP A 343 -10.27 9.03 8.36
N TRP A 344 -9.54 10.06 8.81
CA TRP A 344 -8.20 9.94 9.37
C TRP A 344 -8.11 8.96 10.54
N ARG A 345 -9.12 8.88 11.41
CA ARG A 345 -9.08 7.99 12.60
C ARG A 345 -9.06 6.53 12.19
N SER A 346 -9.81 6.19 11.16
CA SER A 346 -9.89 4.87 10.54
C SER A 346 -8.59 4.55 9.80
N LEU A 347 -8.04 5.50 9.06
CA LEU A 347 -6.73 5.39 8.41
C LEU A 347 -5.60 5.14 9.44
N ARG A 348 -5.58 5.89 10.55
CA ARG A 348 -4.57 5.75 11.62
C ARG A 348 -4.56 4.35 12.24
N LYS A 349 -5.73 3.69 12.32
CA LYS A 349 -5.82 2.30 12.77
C LYS A 349 -5.22 1.33 11.75
N LEU A 350 -5.43 1.56 10.45
CA LEU A 350 -4.88 0.72 9.38
C LEU A 350 -3.38 0.89 9.17
N VAL A 351 -2.86 2.11 9.23
CA VAL A 351 -1.41 2.35 9.17
C VAL A 351 -0.67 1.63 10.31
N ARG A 352 -1.38 1.29 11.40
CA ARG A 352 -0.89 0.44 12.49
C ARG A 352 -1.29 -1.03 12.36
N GLY A 353 -2.21 -1.35 11.45
CA GLY A 353 -2.67 -2.70 11.15
C GLY A 353 -1.55 -3.49 10.47
N ARG A 354 -1.35 -4.71 10.95
CA ARG A 354 -0.34 -5.63 10.44
C ARG A 354 -1.04 -6.89 9.95
N ALA A 355 -0.59 -7.48 8.85
CA ALA A 355 -0.91 -8.89 8.58
C ALA A 355 -0.01 -9.77 9.47
N GLY A 356 -0.54 -10.90 9.90
CA GLY A 356 0.14 -11.83 10.79
C GLY A 356 0.66 -13.05 10.04
N GLY A 357 1.70 -13.67 10.56
CA GLY A 357 2.12 -14.98 10.11
C GLY A 357 2.41 -15.85 11.29
N LYS A 358 2.14 -17.14 11.16
CA LYS A 358 2.46 -18.14 12.18
C LYS A 358 3.12 -19.35 11.54
N GLY A 359 4.06 -19.96 12.25
CA GLY A 359 4.78 -21.13 11.76
C GLY A 359 5.62 -21.80 12.83
N ARG A 360 6.10 -23.00 12.53
CA ARG A 360 7.07 -23.73 13.37
C ARG A 360 8.50 -23.30 13.09
N THR A 361 8.74 -22.65 11.96
CA THR A 361 10.01 -22.01 11.60
C THR A 361 9.81 -20.53 11.27
N ALA A 362 10.89 -19.76 11.34
CA ALA A 362 10.89 -18.36 10.94
C ALA A 362 10.44 -18.18 9.48
N GLU A 363 10.86 -19.08 8.58
CA GLU A 363 10.48 -19.06 7.16
C GLU A 363 9.00 -19.33 6.96
N GLN A 364 8.41 -20.29 7.69
CA GLN A 364 6.98 -20.57 7.61
C GLN A 364 6.15 -19.39 8.10
N ALA A 365 6.53 -18.80 9.25
CA ALA A 365 5.85 -17.60 9.76
C ALA A 365 5.98 -16.44 8.77
N THR A 366 7.16 -16.27 8.17
CA THR A 366 7.42 -15.25 7.15
C THR A 366 6.53 -15.44 5.92
N LEU A 367 6.49 -16.65 5.35
CA LEU A 367 5.62 -16.96 4.21
C LEU A 367 4.15 -16.76 4.56
N SER A 368 3.72 -17.19 5.75
CA SER A 368 2.35 -16.99 6.22
C SER A 368 1.98 -15.51 6.25
N ALA A 369 2.85 -14.64 6.76
CA ALA A 369 2.58 -13.19 6.82
C ALA A 369 2.58 -12.54 5.43
N VAL A 370 3.51 -12.94 4.56
CA VAL A 370 3.58 -12.47 3.17
C VAL A 370 2.31 -12.89 2.41
N ALA A 371 1.90 -14.15 2.54
CA ALA A 371 0.72 -14.70 1.87
C ALA A 371 -0.57 -14.02 2.36
N GLU A 372 -0.73 -13.78 3.67
CA GLU A 372 -1.88 -13.05 4.21
C GLU A 372 -1.91 -11.60 3.68
N THR A 373 -0.76 -10.92 3.58
CA THR A 373 -0.71 -9.58 2.98
C THR A 373 -1.14 -9.60 1.52
N ILE A 374 -0.67 -10.56 0.72
CA ILE A 374 -1.04 -10.68 -0.69
C ILE A 374 -2.51 -11.03 -0.85
N GLU A 375 -3.03 -11.96 -0.05
CA GLU A 375 -4.46 -12.32 -0.02
C GLU A 375 -5.33 -11.08 0.23
N ARG A 376 -5.02 -10.32 1.30
CA ARG A 376 -5.73 -9.09 1.62
C ARG A 376 -5.67 -8.07 0.50
N TYR A 377 -4.52 -7.93 -0.15
CA TYR A 377 -4.36 -7.06 -1.32
C TYR A 377 -5.24 -7.50 -2.49
N THR A 378 -5.27 -8.80 -2.79
CA THR A 378 -6.07 -9.33 -3.91
C THR A 378 -7.57 -9.23 -3.70
N ALA A 379 -8.02 -9.11 -2.45
CA ALA A 379 -9.42 -8.93 -2.08
C ALA A 379 -9.87 -7.45 -2.07
N VAL A 380 -8.99 -6.48 -2.33
CA VAL A 380 -9.37 -5.07 -2.47
C VAL A 380 -9.98 -4.81 -3.84
N TRP A 381 -11.11 -4.08 -3.86
CA TRP A 381 -11.75 -3.61 -5.08
C TRP A 381 -10.83 -2.68 -5.89
N GLN A 382 -10.39 -3.16 -7.06
CA GLN A 382 -9.54 -2.42 -7.99
C GLN A 382 -10.34 -1.71 -9.10
N GLY A 383 -11.54 -2.19 -9.42
CA GLY A 383 -12.41 -1.63 -10.45
C GLY A 383 -12.33 -2.34 -11.82
N ASP A 384 -11.50 -3.38 -11.92
CA ASP A 384 -11.34 -4.22 -13.12
C ASP A 384 -12.05 -5.57 -13.01
N GLU A 385 -12.64 -5.86 -11.85
CA GLU A 385 -13.50 -7.02 -11.61
C GLU A 385 -14.85 -6.88 -12.37
N PRO A 386 -15.45 -7.98 -12.86
CA PRO A 386 -16.73 -7.94 -13.55
C PRO A 386 -17.87 -7.71 -12.56
N VAL A 387 -18.71 -6.74 -12.89
CA VAL A 387 -19.92 -6.42 -12.14
C VAL A 387 -21.10 -6.30 -13.10
N THR A 388 -22.14 -7.06 -12.81
CA THR A 388 -23.44 -6.97 -13.48
C THR A 388 -24.37 -6.15 -12.60
N HIS A 389 -24.95 -5.08 -13.14
CA HIS A 389 -25.92 -4.27 -12.39
C HIS A 389 -27.33 -4.78 -12.65
N ALA A 390 -28.00 -5.26 -11.61
CA ALA A 390 -29.32 -5.90 -11.69
C ALA A 390 -30.09 -5.77 -10.37
N ARG A 391 -31.41 -5.98 -10.40
CA ARG A 391 -32.25 -6.17 -9.20
C ARG A 391 -32.26 -7.64 -8.80
N LEU A 392 -32.58 -7.92 -7.54
CA LEU A 392 -32.73 -9.31 -7.10
C LEU A 392 -33.87 -9.97 -7.89
N GLY A 393 -33.56 -11.11 -8.52
CA GLY A 393 -34.50 -11.87 -9.36
C GLY A 393 -34.42 -11.58 -10.87
N ASP A 394 -33.62 -10.60 -11.30
CA ASP A 394 -33.41 -10.33 -12.73
C ASP A 394 -32.55 -11.40 -13.43
N LEU A 395 -31.78 -12.18 -12.66
CA LEU A 395 -30.92 -13.28 -13.12
C LEU A 395 -31.23 -14.56 -12.31
N PRO A 396 -30.97 -15.76 -12.87
CA PRO A 396 -31.09 -17.00 -12.10
C PRO A 396 -30.02 -17.07 -11.01
N ASN A 397 -30.25 -17.88 -9.97
CA ASN A 397 -29.26 -18.20 -8.92
C ASN A 397 -28.66 -16.98 -8.20
N MET A 398 -29.46 -15.93 -8.00
CA MET A 398 -29.08 -14.75 -7.22
C MET A 398 -29.38 -14.97 -5.73
N HIS A 399 -28.39 -14.67 -4.88
CA HIS A 399 -28.52 -14.82 -3.43
C HIS A 399 -28.89 -13.51 -2.75
N HIS A 400 -29.93 -13.54 -1.93
CA HIS A 400 -30.30 -12.38 -1.13
C HIS A 400 -29.20 -12.13 -0.06
N PRO A 401 -28.75 -10.88 0.19
CA PRO A 401 -27.66 -10.60 1.15
C PRO A 401 -27.86 -11.20 2.55
N HIS A 402 -29.10 -11.25 3.04
CA HIS A 402 -29.47 -11.88 4.31
C HIS A 402 -29.12 -13.38 4.40
N GLU A 403 -29.11 -14.12 3.28
CA GLU A 403 -28.68 -15.53 3.24
C GLU A 403 -27.20 -15.71 3.60
N LEU A 404 -26.41 -14.63 3.46
CA LEU A 404 -24.97 -14.61 3.68
C LEU A 404 -24.61 -13.95 5.01
N LEU A 405 -25.29 -12.83 5.34
CA LEU A 405 -24.98 -12.03 6.53
C LEU A 405 -25.66 -12.53 7.82
N LEU A 406 -26.83 -13.17 7.69
CA LEU A 406 -27.55 -13.82 8.80
C LEU A 406 -27.89 -12.90 10.00
N PHE A 407 -27.99 -11.58 9.79
CA PHE A 407 -28.46 -10.66 10.83
C PHE A 407 -29.95 -10.87 11.13
N SER A 408 -30.28 -11.04 12.41
CA SER A 408 -31.67 -11.17 12.86
C SER A 408 -32.48 -9.88 12.67
N ALA A 409 -33.81 -10.03 12.58
CA ALA A 409 -34.73 -8.88 12.54
C ALA A 409 -34.55 -7.95 13.75
N ALA A 410 -34.23 -8.48 14.93
CA ALA A 410 -33.96 -7.69 16.13
C ALA A 410 -32.69 -6.85 16.00
N GLN A 411 -31.63 -7.40 15.39
CA GLN A 411 -30.39 -6.65 15.12
C GLN A 411 -30.65 -5.52 14.13
N TYR A 412 -31.42 -5.76 13.07
CA TYR A 412 -31.80 -4.69 12.14
C TYR A 412 -32.64 -3.60 12.80
N ALA A 413 -33.64 -3.96 13.61
CA ALA A 413 -34.47 -2.99 14.32
C ALA A 413 -33.66 -2.13 15.31
N GLY A 414 -32.65 -2.71 15.96
CA GLY A 414 -31.78 -2.02 16.92
C GLY A 414 -30.52 -1.37 16.33
N ARG A 415 -30.31 -1.44 15.01
CA ARG A 415 -29.00 -1.15 14.38
C ARG A 415 -28.45 0.22 14.71
N GLU A 416 -29.28 1.26 14.76
CA GLU A 416 -28.82 2.64 14.97
C GLU A 416 -28.26 2.81 16.38
N ALA A 417 -28.95 2.26 17.37
CA ALA A 417 -28.49 2.28 18.74
C ALA A 417 -27.23 1.44 18.92
N TRP A 418 -27.20 0.24 18.32
CA TRP A 418 -26.05 -0.66 18.37
C TRP A 418 -24.80 -0.07 17.73
N ASN A 419 -24.91 0.43 16.50
CA ASN A 419 -23.78 0.92 15.71
C ASN A 419 -23.11 2.18 16.30
N ARG A 420 -23.77 2.90 17.22
CA ARG A 420 -23.15 4.03 17.94
C ARG A 420 -22.00 3.60 18.86
N THR A 421 -22.04 2.37 19.36
CA THR A 421 -21.06 1.87 20.34
C THR A 421 -20.41 0.56 19.94
N ALA A 422 -20.95 -0.13 18.94
CA ALA A 422 -20.45 -1.41 18.50
C ALA A 422 -19.00 -1.31 17.96
N PRO A 423 -18.15 -2.32 18.23
CA PRO A 423 -16.89 -2.46 17.52
C PRO A 423 -17.12 -2.53 16.00
N PRO A 424 -16.17 -2.07 15.17
CA PRO A 424 -16.32 -2.05 13.71
C PRO A 424 -16.69 -3.39 13.08
N PHE A 425 -16.19 -4.51 13.63
CA PHE A 425 -16.45 -5.86 13.13
C PHE A 425 -17.86 -6.39 13.46
N ASN A 426 -18.59 -5.72 14.35
CA ASN A 426 -19.96 -6.07 14.72
C ASN A 426 -20.98 -5.07 14.15
N PHE A 427 -20.57 -4.26 13.17
CA PHE A 427 -21.45 -3.28 12.54
C PHE A 427 -22.62 -3.98 11.82
N VAL A 428 -23.85 -3.51 12.08
CA VAL A 428 -25.06 -4.01 11.43
C VAL A 428 -25.41 -3.09 10.25
N PRO A 429 -25.45 -3.59 9.00
CA PRO A 429 -25.73 -2.76 7.82
C PRO A 429 -27.19 -2.33 7.73
N GLU A 430 -27.52 -1.59 6.68
CA GLU A 430 -28.92 -1.32 6.33
C GLU A 430 -29.61 -2.59 5.80
N PRO A 431 -30.92 -2.74 6.00
CA PRO A 431 -31.68 -3.77 5.30
C PRO A 431 -31.54 -3.60 3.79
N PHE A 432 -31.39 -4.70 3.07
CA PHE A 432 -31.36 -4.69 1.60
C PHE A 432 -32.75 -4.44 1.03
N ASP A 433 -32.85 -3.56 0.03
CA ASP A 433 -34.06 -3.36 -0.76
C ASP A 433 -33.97 -4.19 -2.07
N PRO A 434 -34.79 -5.24 -2.25
CA PRO A 434 -34.79 -6.06 -3.46
C PRO A 434 -35.11 -5.30 -4.75
N ALA A 435 -35.77 -4.13 -4.67
CA ALA A 435 -36.08 -3.30 -5.83
C ALA A 435 -34.88 -2.44 -6.28
N GLN A 436 -33.85 -2.30 -5.46
CA GLN A 436 -32.65 -1.55 -5.77
C GLN A 436 -31.81 -2.29 -6.82
N LYS A 437 -31.39 -1.56 -7.85
CA LYS A 437 -30.38 -2.07 -8.79
C LYS A 437 -29.00 -1.92 -8.16
N ILE A 438 -28.32 -3.05 -7.91
CA ILE A 438 -27.00 -3.09 -7.27
C ILE A 438 -26.00 -3.84 -8.15
N GLY A 439 -24.72 -3.81 -7.77
CA GLY A 439 -23.69 -4.63 -8.41
C GLY A 439 -23.68 -6.08 -7.91
N TRP A 440 -23.65 -7.01 -8.86
CA TRP A 440 -23.56 -8.45 -8.66
C TRP A 440 -22.32 -9.01 -9.32
N SER A 441 -21.63 -9.91 -8.62
CA SER A 441 -20.48 -10.64 -9.13
C SER A 441 -20.82 -12.11 -9.29
N ALA A 442 -20.34 -12.70 -10.39
CA ALA A 442 -20.48 -14.13 -10.63
C ALA A 442 -19.58 -14.91 -9.67
N VAL A 443 -20.13 -15.98 -9.10
CA VAL A 443 -19.40 -16.98 -8.33
C VAL A 443 -19.82 -18.37 -8.81
N TRP A 444 -19.01 -19.40 -8.54
CA TRP A 444 -19.28 -20.74 -9.04
C TRP A 444 -19.41 -21.73 -7.89
N SER A 445 -20.47 -22.52 -7.95
CA SER A 445 -20.62 -23.68 -7.09
C SER A 445 -19.60 -24.73 -7.51
N VAL A 446 -18.70 -25.10 -6.59
CA VAL A 446 -17.74 -26.19 -6.83
C VAL A 446 -18.45 -27.56 -6.84
N LEU A 447 -19.66 -27.65 -6.25
CA LEU A 447 -20.44 -28.88 -6.18
C LEU A 447 -21.19 -29.16 -7.49
N THR A 448 -21.78 -28.13 -8.09
CA THR A 448 -22.65 -28.27 -9.28
C THR A 448 -22.02 -27.73 -10.55
N GLY A 449 -20.96 -26.93 -10.44
CA GLY A 449 -20.37 -26.18 -11.55
C GLY A 449 -21.23 -24.99 -12.02
N GLU A 450 -22.39 -24.78 -11.41
CA GLU A 450 -23.32 -23.72 -11.80
C GLU A 450 -22.80 -22.34 -11.38
N GLN A 451 -23.16 -21.35 -12.18
CA GLN A 451 -22.92 -19.95 -11.86
C GLN A 451 -24.03 -19.43 -10.96
N HIS A 452 -23.62 -18.73 -9.90
CA HIS A 452 -24.45 -18.02 -8.95
C HIS A 452 -24.05 -16.54 -8.93
N TRP A 453 -24.90 -15.70 -8.33
CA TRP A 453 -24.66 -14.27 -8.19
C TRP A 453 -24.77 -13.85 -6.74
N VAL A 454 -23.74 -13.17 -6.26
CA VAL A 454 -23.71 -12.57 -4.94
C VAL A 454 -23.46 -11.07 -5.05
N PRO A 455 -23.95 -10.26 -4.10
CA PRO A 455 -23.70 -8.83 -4.11
C PRO A 455 -22.20 -8.53 -4.07
N THR A 456 -21.70 -7.74 -5.02
CA THR A 456 -20.26 -7.40 -5.12
C THR A 456 -19.73 -6.74 -3.84
N ALA A 457 -20.60 -6.01 -3.12
CA ALA A 457 -20.28 -5.37 -1.85
C ALA A 457 -19.83 -6.32 -0.74
N LEU A 458 -20.14 -7.62 -0.85
CA LEU A 458 -19.75 -8.65 0.10
C LEU A 458 -18.45 -9.38 -0.29
N LEU A 459 -17.94 -9.18 -1.50
CA LEU A 459 -16.76 -9.89 -2.01
C LEU A 459 -15.46 -9.10 -1.92
N TYR A 460 -15.51 -7.78 -2.08
CA TYR A 460 -14.31 -6.96 -2.23
C TYR A 460 -14.23 -5.84 -1.19
N TYR A 461 -13.10 -5.71 -0.52
CA TYR A 461 -12.83 -4.62 0.39
C TYR A 461 -12.88 -3.27 -0.34
N GLY A 462 -13.48 -2.27 0.30
CA GLY A 462 -13.58 -0.92 -0.26
C GLY A 462 -14.70 -0.72 -1.30
N TYR A 463 -15.32 -1.80 -1.82
CA TYR A 463 -16.41 -1.66 -2.80
C TYR A 463 -17.57 -0.85 -2.21
N ALA A 464 -18.04 -1.22 -1.02
CA ALA A 464 -19.19 -0.59 -0.39
C ALA A 464 -18.97 0.92 -0.17
N GLN A 465 -17.76 1.32 0.20
CA GLN A 465 -17.40 2.73 0.41
C GLN A 465 -17.30 3.49 -0.91
N LYS A 466 -16.65 2.92 -1.92
CA LYS A 466 -16.45 3.57 -3.23
C LYS A 466 -17.73 3.67 -4.04
N MET A 467 -18.61 2.66 -3.93
CA MET A 467 -19.85 2.55 -4.72
C MET A 467 -21.11 2.92 -3.93
N GLY A 468 -20.97 3.28 -2.65
CA GLY A 468 -22.10 3.71 -1.81
C GLY A 468 -23.07 2.59 -1.40
N ALA A 469 -22.61 1.34 -1.31
CA ALA A 469 -23.46 0.23 -0.84
C ALA A 469 -23.61 0.28 0.69
N THR A 470 -24.86 0.30 1.17
CA THR A 470 -25.18 0.40 2.61
C THR A 470 -25.63 -0.92 3.24
N PHE A 471 -26.03 -1.89 2.41
CA PHE A 471 -26.65 -3.16 2.82
C PHE A 471 -25.64 -4.25 3.23
N GLY A 472 -24.35 -4.00 3.07
CA GLY A 472 -23.31 -4.99 3.38
C GLY A 472 -21.90 -4.47 3.12
N ARG A 473 -20.91 -5.14 3.70
CA ARG A 473 -19.48 -4.87 3.52
C ARG A 473 -18.75 -6.20 3.48
N ALA A 474 -17.70 -6.29 2.68
CA ALA A 474 -16.84 -7.46 2.64
C ALA A 474 -16.09 -7.65 3.98
N ASP A 475 -15.90 -8.90 4.36
CA ASP A 475 -15.03 -9.35 5.44
C ASP A 475 -13.99 -10.36 4.90
N SER A 476 -13.13 -10.89 5.77
CA SER A 476 -12.06 -11.81 5.37
C SER A 476 -12.43 -13.28 5.43
N ASN A 477 -13.63 -13.63 5.91
CA ASN A 477 -13.97 -15.01 6.20
C ASN A 477 -14.00 -15.84 4.92
N GLY A 478 -13.11 -16.82 4.84
CA GLY A 478 -12.97 -17.67 3.66
C GLY A 478 -12.08 -17.09 2.56
N CYS A 479 -11.51 -15.90 2.74
CA CYS A 479 -10.39 -15.45 1.92
C CYS A 479 -9.15 -16.31 2.24
N ALA A 480 -8.41 -16.73 1.21
CA ALA A 480 -7.18 -17.47 1.40
C ALA A 480 -6.26 -17.37 0.19
N ALA A 481 -4.96 -17.53 0.44
CA ALA A 481 -3.94 -17.71 -0.57
C ALA A 481 -3.34 -19.12 -0.53
N GLY A 482 -2.89 -19.60 -1.69
CA GLY A 482 -2.23 -20.89 -1.87
C GLY A 482 -1.27 -20.85 -3.04
N SER A 483 -0.46 -21.90 -3.22
CA SER A 483 0.42 -21.99 -4.41
C SER A 483 -0.36 -22.38 -5.68
N SER A 484 -1.62 -22.78 -5.52
CA SER A 484 -2.59 -23.07 -6.58
C SER A 484 -4.00 -22.63 -6.16
N PRO A 485 -4.95 -22.46 -7.11
CA PRO A 485 -6.36 -22.21 -6.79
C PRO A 485 -6.99 -23.28 -5.90
N ALA A 486 -6.63 -24.55 -6.09
CA ALA A 486 -7.12 -25.67 -5.30
C ALA A 486 -6.70 -25.58 -3.83
N GLU A 487 -5.45 -25.25 -3.56
CA GLU A 487 -4.97 -25.05 -2.18
C GLU A 487 -5.61 -23.82 -1.51
N ALA A 488 -5.76 -22.72 -2.26
CA ALA A 488 -6.43 -21.52 -1.76
C ALA A 488 -7.90 -21.82 -1.40
N PHE A 489 -8.60 -22.56 -2.27
CA PHE A 489 -9.97 -22.99 -2.02
C PHE A 489 -10.11 -23.84 -0.75
N VAL A 490 -9.27 -24.87 -0.60
CA VAL A 490 -9.30 -25.74 0.60
C VAL A 490 -9.03 -24.93 1.86
N GLN A 491 -8.05 -24.02 1.83
CA GLN A 491 -7.73 -23.17 2.97
C GLN A 491 -8.90 -22.24 3.34
N GLY A 492 -9.50 -21.58 2.35
CA GLY A 492 -10.65 -20.70 2.56
C GLY A 492 -11.86 -21.46 3.09
N PHE A 493 -12.14 -22.65 2.54
CA PHE A 493 -13.23 -23.50 3.02
C PHE A 493 -13.02 -23.94 4.47
N MET A 494 -11.81 -24.37 4.82
CA MET A 494 -11.48 -24.76 6.20
C MET A 494 -11.58 -23.58 7.17
N GLU A 495 -11.27 -22.36 6.73
CA GLU A 495 -11.50 -21.16 7.54
C GLU A 495 -12.98 -20.93 7.81
N VAL A 496 -13.85 -21.07 6.80
CA VAL A 496 -15.31 -20.93 6.99
C VAL A 496 -15.82 -21.96 8.00
N VAL A 497 -15.38 -23.22 7.90
CA VAL A 497 -15.72 -24.27 8.88
C VAL A 497 -15.20 -23.94 10.28
N GLU A 498 -13.96 -23.43 10.39
CA GLU A 498 -13.39 -22.96 11.66
C GLU A 498 -14.28 -21.89 12.30
N ARG A 499 -14.68 -20.86 11.53
CA ARG A 499 -15.50 -19.76 12.03
C ARG A 499 -16.91 -20.20 12.41
N ASP A 500 -17.53 -21.08 11.63
CA ASP A 500 -18.84 -21.67 11.95
C ASP A 500 -18.80 -22.46 13.26
N ALA A 501 -17.83 -23.37 13.41
CA ALA A 501 -17.67 -24.16 14.62
C ALA A 501 -17.41 -23.29 15.86
N VAL A 502 -16.56 -22.26 15.73
CA VAL A 502 -16.32 -21.29 16.81
C VAL A 502 -17.59 -20.51 17.15
N ALA A 503 -18.37 -20.06 16.16
CA ALA A 503 -19.63 -19.35 16.40
C ALA A 503 -20.64 -20.23 17.15
N LEU A 504 -20.81 -21.49 16.73
CA LEU A 504 -21.67 -22.47 17.40
C LEU A 504 -21.25 -22.68 18.86
N TRP A 505 -19.96 -22.87 19.12
CA TRP A 505 -19.43 -23.05 20.47
C TRP A 505 -19.59 -21.79 21.33
N TRP A 506 -19.11 -20.65 20.82
CA TRP A 506 -19.01 -19.38 21.56
C TRP A 506 -20.38 -18.80 21.88
N TYR A 507 -21.25 -18.62 20.88
CA TYR A 507 -22.54 -17.95 21.08
C TYR A 507 -23.54 -18.80 21.87
N ASN A 508 -23.47 -20.14 21.75
CA ASN A 508 -24.30 -21.03 22.56
C ASN A 508 -23.66 -21.38 23.91
N ARG A 509 -22.41 -20.95 24.17
CA ARG A 509 -21.64 -21.24 25.39
C ARG A 509 -21.60 -22.75 25.70
N VAL A 510 -21.35 -23.56 24.69
CA VAL A 510 -21.37 -25.02 24.78
C VAL A 510 -20.15 -25.52 25.55
N LEU A 511 -20.32 -26.45 26.48
CA LEU A 511 -19.20 -27.17 27.09
C LEU A 511 -18.63 -28.19 26.09
N ARG A 512 -17.32 -28.16 25.88
CA ARG A 512 -16.61 -29.07 24.95
C ARG A 512 -15.60 -29.93 25.72
N PRO A 513 -15.41 -31.20 25.33
CA PRO A 513 -14.36 -32.03 25.90
C PRO A 513 -12.99 -31.46 25.52
N ALA A 514 -12.05 -31.48 26.46
CA ALA A 514 -10.66 -31.16 26.18
C ALA A 514 -10.02 -32.25 25.30
N VAL A 515 -9.03 -31.87 24.51
CA VAL A 515 -8.25 -32.77 23.67
C VAL A 515 -6.91 -33.09 24.33
N ALA A 516 -6.61 -34.38 24.47
CA ALA A 516 -5.34 -34.87 25.01
C ALA A 516 -4.22 -34.71 23.97
N TRP A 517 -3.71 -33.49 23.84
CA TRP A 517 -2.67 -33.12 22.88
C TRP A 517 -1.35 -33.92 23.09
N GLU A 518 -1.14 -34.46 24.28
CA GLU A 518 -0.01 -35.34 24.62
C GLU A 518 0.02 -36.61 23.75
N THR A 519 -1.13 -37.00 23.20
CA THR A 519 -1.27 -38.17 22.33
C THR A 519 -0.86 -37.91 20.88
N TRP A 520 -0.59 -36.66 20.49
CA TRP A 520 -0.28 -36.30 19.10
C TRP A 520 1.15 -36.64 18.68
N GLY A 521 2.04 -36.95 19.63
CA GLY A 521 3.43 -37.31 19.34
C GLY A 521 4.28 -36.15 18.79
N ASP A 522 3.84 -34.90 18.96
CA ASP A 522 4.55 -33.72 18.49
C ASP A 522 5.47 -33.13 19.58
N ALA A 523 6.73 -33.55 19.57
CA ALA A 523 7.73 -33.11 20.56
C ALA A 523 7.96 -31.59 20.55
N GLY A 524 7.84 -30.94 19.39
CA GLY A 524 7.99 -29.49 19.29
C GLY A 524 6.84 -28.75 19.95
N MET A 525 5.61 -29.26 19.80
CA MET A 525 4.43 -28.71 20.48
C MET A 525 4.49 -28.94 21.99
N ALA A 526 4.91 -30.11 22.44
CA ALA A 526 5.09 -30.40 23.86
C ALA A 526 6.10 -29.46 24.51
N GLN A 527 7.25 -29.24 23.86
CA GLN A 527 8.27 -28.30 24.30
C GLN A 527 7.74 -26.86 24.35
N ALA A 528 6.94 -26.45 23.35
CA ALA A 528 6.34 -25.12 23.30
C ALA A 528 5.40 -24.86 24.49
N ILE A 529 4.54 -25.83 24.81
CA ILE A 529 3.58 -25.74 25.93
C ILE A 529 4.33 -25.73 27.26
N GLU A 530 5.32 -26.60 27.44
CA GLU A 530 6.14 -26.64 28.66
C GLU A 530 6.89 -25.31 28.88
N GLN A 531 7.41 -24.71 27.81
CA GLN A 531 8.08 -23.41 27.88
C GLN A 531 7.10 -22.29 28.28
N LEU A 532 5.92 -22.22 27.65
CA LEU A 532 4.88 -21.23 27.99
C LEU A 532 4.46 -21.35 29.47
N TRP A 533 4.38 -22.57 29.98
CA TRP A 533 4.08 -22.81 31.39
C TRP A 533 5.23 -22.34 32.30
N ARG A 534 6.47 -22.80 32.04
CA ARG A 534 7.62 -22.52 32.93
C ARG A 534 8.09 -21.07 32.90
N GLU A 535 8.09 -20.44 31.73
CA GLU A 535 8.69 -19.11 31.54
C GLU A 535 7.66 -17.99 31.64
N GLU A 536 6.41 -18.24 31.23
CA GLU A 536 5.36 -17.21 31.19
C GLU A 536 4.21 -17.46 32.19
N GLY A 537 4.18 -18.62 32.87
CA GLY A 537 3.10 -18.98 33.78
C GLY A 537 1.74 -19.16 33.10
N ARG A 538 1.73 -19.55 31.81
CA ARG A 538 0.51 -19.72 31.01
C ARG A 538 0.09 -21.18 30.90
N GLU A 539 -1.16 -21.47 31.21
CA GLU A 539 -1.80 -22.76 30.94
C GLU A 539 -2.37 -22.79 29.51
N VAL A 540 -2.27 -23.95 28.86
CA VAL A 540 -2.79 -24.18 27.50
C VAL A 540 -3.59 -25.47 27.48
N TRP A 541 -4.81 -25.41 26.95
CA TRP A 541 -5.68 -26.56 26.69
C TRP A 541 -6.27 -26.44 25.28
N PHE A 542 -6.69 -27.57 24.71
CA PHE A 542 -7.25 -27.67 23.37
C PHE A 542 -8.66 -28.23 23.41
#